data_AF-A0A7X7YMC6-F1
#
_entry.id   AF-A0A7X7YMC6-F1
#
_cell.length_a   1.000
_cell.length_b   1.000
_cell.length_c   1.000
_cell.angle_alpha   90.00
_cell.angle_beta   90.00
_cell.angle_gamma   90.00
#
_symmetry.space_group_name_H-M   'P 1'
#
loop_
_entity.id
_entity.type
_entity.pdbx_description
1 polymer ?
#
loop_
_entity_poly.entity_id
_entity_poly.type
_entity_poly.pdbx_seq_one_letter_code
_entity_poly.pdbx_strand_id
1 'polypeptide(L)'
;MGYEFRMKTGFFETKTYALLVHKGELVLSPKEIDDGLITIPEESILSITIKKSHKSLEMEIQTDEKLYHGQLDNKTDYEKLINQIKESINKKILCEYEGGN
;
A
#
# COMPACT_ATOMS: atom_id res chain seq x y z
N MET A 1 5.81 9.28 9.48
CA MET A 1 4.40 9.57 9.17
C MET A 1 3.90 8.45 8.28
N GLY A 2 2.78 7.83 8.63
CA GLY A 2 2.20 6.73 7.85
C GLY A 2 1.05 7.18 6.97
N TYR A 3 0.76 6.40 5.94
CA TYR A 3 -0.41 6.55 5.09
C TYR A 3 -1.54 5.66 5.61
N GLU A 4 -2.75 6.19 5.73
CA GLU A 4 -3.89 5.36 6.13
C GLU A 4 -4.26 4.43 4.96
N PHE A 5 -4.23 3.12 5.22
CA PHE A 5 -4.46 2.06 4.26
C PHE A 5 -5.58 1.14 4.76
N ARG A 6 -6.72 1.18 4.08
CA ARG A 6 -7.88 0.32 4.34
C ARG A 6 -7.73 -0.96 3.54
N MET A 7 -7.14 -1.96 4.19
CA MET A 7 -6.79 -3.25 3.59
C MET A 7 -7.99 -4.19 3.60
N LYS A 8 -8.26 -4.84 2.47
CA LYS A 8 -9.25 -5.91 2.38
C LYS A 8 -8.63 -7.18 2.97
N THR A 9 -9.26 -7.74 4.00
CA THR A 9 -8.79 -8.95 4.72
C THR A 9 -9.69 -10.17 4.48
N GLY A 10 -10.82 -9.97 3.81
CA GLY A 10 -11.76 -11.02 3.42
C GLY A 10 -12.79 -10.51 2.40
N PHE A 11 -13.75 -11.36 2.03
CA PHE A 11 -14.78 -11.00 1.03
C PHE A 11 -15.59 -9.75 1.39
N PHE A 12 -15.85 -9.53 2.67
CA PHE A 12 -16.62 -8.38 3.18
C PHE A 12 -15.89 -7.61 4.28
N GLU A 13 -14.65 -7.98 4.58
CA GLU A 13 -13.92 -7.46 5.73
C GLU A 13 -12.81 -6.51 5.27
N THR A 14 -12.76 -5.35 5.91
CA THR A 14 -11.72 -4.34 5.68
C THR A 14 -11.20 -3.87 7.02
N LYS A 15 -9.88 -3.88 7.17
CA LYS A 15 -9.20 -3.42 8.39
C LYS A 15 -8.28 -2.27 8.06
N THR A 16 -8.11 -1.36 9.01
CA THR A 16 -7.36 -0.12 8.79
C THR A 16 -5.96 -0.25 9.37
N TYR A 17 -4.97 -0.01 8.50
CA TYR A 17 -3.55 0.00 8.84
C TYR A 17 -2.97 1.38 8.56
N ALA A 18 -1.90 1.73 9.27
CA ALA A 18 -0.95 2.73 8.84
C ALA A 18 0.14 2.04 8.02
N LEU A 19 0.20 2.35 6.73
CA LEU A 19 1.32 2.00 5.86
C LEU A 19 2.51 2.91 6.17
N LEU A 20 3.58 2.30 6.66
CA LEU A 20 4.85 2.94 6.92
C LEU A 20 5.84 2.45 5.86
N VAL A 21 6.48 3.41 5.19
CA VAL A 21 7.53 3.13 4.21
C VAL A 21 8.87 3.30 4.91
N HIS A 22 9.61 2.22 5.05
CA HIS A 22 10.96 2.21 5.60
C HIS A 22 11.95 1.72 4.55
N LYS A 23 13.23 2.02 4.75
CA LYS A 23 14.27 1.58 3.82
C LYS A 23 14.34 0.05 3.82
N GLY A 24 14.03 -0.56 2.67
CA GLY A 24 14.05 -2.00 2.48
C GLY A 24 12.82 -2.76 3.00
N GLU A 25 11.78 -2.08 3.50
CA GLU A 25 10.56 -2.76 3.96
C GLU A 25 9.32 -1.85 3.95
N LEU A 26 8.14 -2.47 3.82
CA LEU A 26 6.86 -1.84 4.09
C LEU A 26 6.27 -2.43 5.37
N VAL A 27 5.76 -1.58 6.25
CA VAL A 27 5.13 -2.01 7.50
C VAL A 27 3.68 -1.56 7.51
N LEU A 28 2.75 -2.51 7.69
CA LEU A 28 1.34 -2.24 7.93
C LEU A 28 1.10 -2.36 9.43
N SER A 29 1.07 -1.22 10.11
CA SER A 29 0.75 -1.15 11.53
C SER A 29 -0.76 -1.06 11.71
N PRO A 30 -1.42 -2.03 12.35
CA PRO A 30 -2.86 -1.96 12.55
C PRO A 30 -3.25 -0.79 13.44
N LYS A 31 -4.45 -0.24 13.22
CA LYS A 31 -5.04 0.75 14.11
C LYS A 31 -5.81 0.12 15.27
N GLU A 32 -6.24 -1.12 15.13
CA GLU A 32 -6.95 -1.87 16.16
C GLU A 32 -6.00 -2.83 16.88
N ILE A 33 -6.20 -3.02 18.19
CA ILE A 33 -5.26 -3.73 19.08
C ILE A 33 -5.19 -5.23 18.77
N ASP A 34 -6.27 -5.81 18.25
CA ASP A 34 -6.38 -7.26 18.02
C ASP A 34 -5.70 -7.73 16.73
N ASP A 35 -5.21 -6.79 15.91
CA ASP A 35 -4.52 -7.10 14.66
C ASP A 35 -3.00 -7.18 14.87
N GLY A 36 -2.36 -8.07 14.12
CA GLY A 36 -0.90 -8.19 14.09
C GLY A 36 -0.23 -7.12 13.22
N LEU A 37 0.96 -6.69 13.63
CA LEU A 37 1.87 -5.92 12.77
C LEU A 37 2.29 -6.79 11.57
N ILE A 38 2.22 -6.23 10.36
CA ILE A 38 2.66 -6.92 9.15
C ILE A 38 3.90 -6.21 8.61
N THR A 39 5.03 -6.89 8.61
CA THR A 39 6.27 -6.42 7.99
C THR A 39 6.47 -7.15 6.67
N ILE A 40 6.69 -6.38 5.60
CA ILE A 40 6.88 -6.88 4.24
C ILE A 40 8.29 -6.44 3.79
N PRO A 41 9.29 -7.34 3.88
CA PRO A 41 10.65 -7.02 3.45
C PRO A 41 10.69 -6.81 1.93
N GLU A 42 11.59 -5.95 1.43
CA GLU A 42 11.69 -5.68 0.00
C GLU A 42 11.94 -6.95 -0.80
N GLU A 43 12.66 -7.91 -0.23
CA GLU A 43 13.06 -9.16 -0.87
C GLU A 43 11.84 -10.00 -1.27
N SER A 44 10.77 -9.97 -0.46
CA SER A 44 9.52 -10.69 -0.72
C SER A 44 8.59 -9.95 -1.67
N ILE A 45 8.83 -8.67 -1.95
CA ILE A 45 7.99 -7.86 -2.84
C ILE A 45 8.31 -8.20 -4.31
N LEU A 46 7.30 -8.68 -5.03
CA LEU A 46 7.36 -8.93 -6.46
C LEU A 46 7.02 -7.68 -7.26
N SER A 47 5.96 -6.98 -6.87
CA SER A 47 5.56 -5.70 -7.45
C SER A 47 4.62 -4.92 -6.55
N ILE A 48 4.64 -3.60 -6.71
CA ILE A 48 3.67 -2.70 -6.08
C ILE A 48 2.89 -2.02 -7.21
N THR A 49 1.57 -2.12 -7.18
CA THR A 49 0.68 -1.43 -8.13
C THR A 49 -0.08 -0.34 -7.38
N ILE A 50 -0.08 0.87 -7.93
CA ILE A 50 -0.82 2.00 -7.39
C ILE A 50 -1.75 2.49 -8.49
N LYS A 51 -3.06 2.41 -8.24
CA LYS A 51 -4.11 2.81 -9.18
C LYS A 51 -4.76 4.08 -8.67
N LYS A 52 -4.65 5.16 -9.43
CA LYS A 52 -5.27 6.44 -9.10
C LYS A 52 -6.45 6.70 -10.03
N SER A 53 -7.62 6.92 -9.43
CA SER A 53 -8.82 7.41 -10.11
C SER A 53 -9.21 8.78 -9.55
N HIS A 54 -10.25 9.40 -10.11
CA HIS A 54 -10.81 10.64 -9.57
C HIS A 54 -11.42 10.49 -8.16
N LYS A 55 -11.76 9.27 -7.73
CA LYS A 55 -12.51 9.00 -6.48
C LYS A 55 -11.73 8.20 -5.45
N SER A 56 -10.67 7.52 -5.88
CA SER A 56 -9.94 6.58 -5.03
C SER A 56 -8.46 6.53 -5.41
N LEU A 57 -7.65 6.20 -4.40
CA LEU A 57 -6.28 5.80 -4.58
C LEU A 57 -6.16 4.37 -4.04
N GLU A 58 -5.95 3.41 -4.92
CA GLU A 58 -5.83 1.99 -4.57
C GLU A 58 -4.38 1.55 -4.64
N MET A 59 -4.02 0.60 -3.78
CA MET A 59 -2.70 0.01 -3.75
C MET A 59 -2.80 -1.51 -3.61
N GLU A 60 -1.97 -2.20 -4.38
CA GLU A 60 -1.77 -3.63 -4.36
C GLU A 60 -0.28 -3.92 -4.14
N ILE A 61 0.04 -4.71 -3.13
CA ILE A 61 1.40 -5.16 -2.82
C ILE A 61 1.42 -6.67 -3.04
N GLN A 62 2.07 -7.10 -4.11
CA GLN A 62 2.21 -8.51 -4.43
C GLN A 62 3.52 -9.03 -3.82
N THR A 63 3.39 -10.05 -2.98
CA THR A 63 4.52 -10.81 -2.43
C THR A 63 4.58 -12.22 -3.01
N ASP A 64 5.64 -12.95 -2.69
CA ASP A 64 5.78 -14.39 -2.95
C ASP A 64 4.69 -15.23 -2.26
N GLU A 65 4.25 -14.85 -1.07
CA GLU A 65 3.26 -15.59 -0.29
C GLU A 65 1.82 -15.17 -0.52
N LYS A 66 1.57 -13.85 -0.64
CA LYS A 66 0.21 -13.30 -0.69
C LYS A 66 0.11 -11.93 -1.35
N LEU A 67 -1.14 -11.54 -1.62
CA LEU A 67 -1.50 -10.23 -2.16
C LEU A 67 -2.15 -9.39 -1.08
N TYR A 68 -1.58 -8.23 -0.79
CA TYR A 68 -2.23 -7.22 0.03
C TYR A 68 -2.87 -6.19 -0.89
N HIS A 69 -4.15 -5.88 -0.66
CA HIS A 69 -4.85 -4.92 -1.50
C HIS A 69 -5.79 -4.07 -0.68
N GLY A 70 -5.92 -2.79 -1.06
CA GLY A 70 -6.69 -1.84 -0.28
C GLY A 70 -6.70 -0.45 -0.87
N GLN A 71 -7.33 0.45 -0.13
CA GLN A 71 -7.50 1.85 -0.51
C GLN A 71 -6.72 2.74 0.46
N LEU A 72 -5.99 3.71 -0.10
CA LEU A 72 -5.34 4.77 0.64
C LEU A 72 -6.33 5.92 0.88
N ASP A 73 -6.18 6.63 1.99
CA ASP A 73 -7.01 7.81 2.26
C ASP A 73 -6.89 8.84 1.13
N ASN A 74 -7.99 9.51 0.80
CA ASN A 74 -8.09 10.51 -0.26
C ASN A 74 -7.20 11.75 -0.01
N LYS A 75 -6.74 11.95 1.23
CA LYS A 75 -5.76 12.99 1.59
C LYS A 75 -4.31 12.58 1.30
N THR A 76 -4.08 11.32 0.90
CA THR A 76 -2.76 10.82 0.55
C THR A 76 -2.24 11.54 -0.68
N ASP A 77 -1.09 12.19 -0.53
CA ASP A 77 -0.34 12.73 -1.66
C ASP A 77 0.27 11.58 -2.47
N TYR A 78 -0.33 11.33 -3.64
CA TYR A 78 0.05 10.28 -4.58
C TYR A 78 1.52 10.37 -5.02
N GLU A 79 1.97 11.57 -5.39
CA GLU A 79 3.35 11.77 -5.89
C GLU A 79 4.35 11.55 -4.76
N LYS A 80 4.04 12.08 -3.56
CA LYS A 80 4.88 11.87 -2.38
C LYS A 80 4.99 10.40 -2.01
N LEU A 81 3.88 9.66 -2.04
CA LEU A 81 3.87 8.22 -1.75
C LEU A 81 4.74 7.44 -2.75
N ILE A 82 4.58 7.69 -4.05
CA ILE A 82 5.37 7.00 -5.08
C ILE A 82 6.85 7.28 -4.90
N ASN A 83 7.22 8.54 -4.66
CA ASN A 83 8.62 8.91 -4.47
C ASN A 83 9.20 8.23 -3.23
N GLN A 84 8.47 8.21 -2.12
CA GLN A 84 8.91 7.50 -0.91
C GLN A 84 9.12 6.00 -1.13
N ILE A 85 8.21 5.34 -1.85
CA ILE A 85 8.35 3.91 -2.16
C ILE A 85 9.54 3.68 -3.10
N LYS A 86 9.72 4.50 -4.15
CA LYS A 86 10.86 4.41 -5.08
C LYS A 86 12.21 4.59 -4.38
N GLU A 87 12.28 5.51 -3.43
CA GLU A 87 13.51 5.77 -2.66
C GLU A 87 13.82 4.66 -1.65
N SER A 88 12.79 3.95 -1.17
CA SER A 88 12.91 2.99 -0.08
C SER A 88 12.95 1.53 -0.54
N ILE A 89 12.33 1.21 -1.68
CA ILE A 89 12.13 -0.15 -2.18
C ILE A 89 12.64 -0.22 -3.63
N ASN A 90 13.68 -1.02 -3.87
CA ASN A 90 14.25 -1.20 -5.20
C ASN A 90 13.53 -2.31 -5.99
N LYS A 91 12.21 -2.18 -6.17
CA LYS A 91 11.36 -3.14 -6.88
C LYS A 91 10.50 -2.46 -7.93
N LYS A 92 9.86 -3.28 -8.77
CA LYS A 92 8.96 -2.81 -9.82
C LYS A 92 7.73 -2.13 -9.20
N ILE A 93 7.53 -0.87 -9.58
CA ILE A 93 6.34 -0.09 -9.21
C ILE A 93 5.55 0.17 -10.49
N LEU A 94 4.28 -0.22 -10.49
CA LEU A 94 3.32 -0.01 -11.56
C LEU A 94 2.37 1.12 -11.16
N CYS A 95 2.25 2.13 -12.01
CA CYS A 95 1.36 3.25 -11.81
C CYS A 95 0.28 3.23 -12.89
N GLU A 96 -0.98 3.12 -12.48
CA GLU A 96 -2.13 3.17 -13.36
C GLU A 96 -2.94 4.42 -13.05
N TYR A 97 -3.29 5.17 -14.10
CA TYR A 97 -4.08 6.37 -13.98
C TYR A 97 -5.32 6.25 -14.86
N GLU A 98 -6.50 6.19 -14.24
CA GLU A 98 -7.77 6.23 -14.94
C GLU A 98 -8.32 7.66 -14.89
N GLY A 99 -7.74 8.52 -15.72
CA GLY A 99 -8.30 9.83 -16.05
C GLY A 99 -8.71 9.84 -17.51
N GLY A 100 -9.99 9.53 -17.75
CA GLY A 100 -10.60 9.66 -19.06
C GLY A 100 -11.11 11.08 -19.28
N ASN A 101 -10.47 11.78 -20.24
CA ASN A 101 -10.83 13.04 -20.91
C ASN A 101 -11.08 14.29 -20.06
#